data_AF-A0A7J2SAH1-F1
#
_entry.id   AF-A0A7J2SAH1-F1
#
_cell.length_a   1.000
_cell.length_b   1.000
_cell.length_c   1.000
_cell.angle_alpha   90.00
_cell.angle_beta   90.00
_cell.angle_gamma   90.00
#
_symmetry.space_group_name_H-M   'P 1'
#
loop_
_entity.id
_entity.type
_entity.pdbx_description
1 polymer ?
#
loop_
_entity_poly.entity_id
_entity_poly.type
_entity_poly.pdbx_seq_one_letter_code
_entity_poly.pdbx_strand_id
1 'polypeptide(L)' 'MKKWWPIFIIIFILCIDFWNWNKSEPLILFMPYWMWYVFTLTLIIAVSFAIFAKYEWREND' A
#
# COMPACT_ATOMS: atom_id res chain seq x y z
N MET A 1 -0.57 13.87 18.50
CA MET A 1 -0.29 12.71 17.62
C MET A 1 -1.55 12.34 16.86
N LYS A 2 -1.60 12.60 15.55
CA LYS A 2 -2.70 12.09 14.74
C LYS A 2 -2.60 10.55 14.72
N LYS A 3 -3.74 9.88 14.75
CA LYS A 3 -3.78 8.41 14.67
C LYS A 3 -3.49 8.00 13.23
N TRP A 4 -2.24 7.68 12.92
CA TRP A 4 -1.78 7.20 11.59
C TRP A 4 -2.04 5.70 11.37
N TRP A 5 -2.20 4.94 12.45
CA TRP A 5 -2.44 3.51 12.40
C TRP A 5 -3.59 3.06 11.48
N PRO A 6 -4.71 3.79 11.31
CA PRO A 6 -5.79 3.35 10.41
C PRO A 6 -5.34 3.26 8.96
N ILE A 7 -4.49 4.20 8.50
CA ILE A 7 -3.96 4.21 7.13
C ILE A 7 -3.14 2.95 6.89
N PHE A 8 -2.23 2.63 7.82
CA PHE A 8 -1.40 1.44 7.71
C PHE A 8 -2.20 0.14 7.80
N ILE A 9 -3.23 0.08 8.65
CA ILE A 9 -4.10 -1.11 8.73
C ILE A 9 -4.89 -1.30 7.43
N ILE A 10 -5.44 -0.24 6.86
CA ILE A 10 -6.16 -0.31 5.58
C ILE A 10 -5.22 -0.83 4.49
N ILE A 11 -4.02 -0.26 4.37
CA ILE A 11 -3.06 -0.69 3.35
C ILE A 11 -2.61 -2.13 3.59
N PHE A 12 -2.42 -2.54 4.85
CA PHE A 12 -2.07 -3.92 5.20
C PHE A 12 -3.17 -4.90 4.76
N ILE A 13 -4.44 -4.61 5.05
CA ILE A 13 -5.56 -5.43 4.60
C ILE A 13 -5.62 -5.49 3.07
N LEU A 14 -5.37 -4.35 2.39
CA LEU A 14 -5.30 -4.29 0.93
C LEU A 14 -4.12 -5.08 0.35
N CYS A 15 -3.04 -5.30 1.09
CA CYS A 15 -1.94 -6.16 0.63
C CYS A 15 -2.33 -7.64 0.62
N ILE A 16 -3.34 -8.02 1.39
CA ILE A 16 -3.84 -9.38 1.38
C ILE A 16 -4.90 -9.46 0.28
N ASP A 17 -4.50 -9.97 -0.87
CA ASP A 17 -5.24 -9.94 -2.15
C ASP A 17 -6.48 -10.86 -2.19
N PHE A 18 -7.33 -10.83 -1.15
CA PHE A 18 -8.44 -11.78 -0.96
C PHE A 18 -9.47 -11.77 -2.10
N TRP A 19 -9.67 -10.63 -2.76
CA TRP A 19 -10.68 -10.47 -3.81
C TRP A 19 -10.28 -11.07 -5.16
N ASN A 20 -9.03 -11.49 -5.30
CA ASN A 20 -8.45 -11.89 -6.59
C ASN A 20 -8.03 -13.36 -6.65
N TRP A 21 -8.26 -14.11 -5.57
CA TRP A 21 -7.93 -15.52 -5.54
C TRP A 21 -8.72 -16.30 -6.60
N ASN A 22 -8.02 -17.18 -7.33
CA ASN A 22 -8.57 -18.09 -8.32
C ASN A 22 -9.23 -17.43 -9.56
N LYS A 23 -8.90 -16.18 -9.85
CA LYS A 23 -9.34 -15.49 -11.07
C LYS A 23 -8.26 -15.55 -12.15
N SER A 24 -8.68 -15.71 -13.41
CA SER A 24 -7.77 -15.55 -14.55
C SER A 24 -7.57 -14.07 -14.79
N GLU A 25 -6.33 -13.60 -14.63
CA GLU A 25 -6.03 -12.18 -14.70
C GLU A 25 -5.51 -11.74 -16.07
N PRO A 26 -5.87 -10.53 -16.51
CA PRO A 26 -5.31 -9.96 -17.71
C PRO A 26 -3.82 -9.64 -17.52
N LEU A 27 -3.05 -9.79 -18.59
CA LEU A 27 -1.68 -9.30 -18.67
C LEU A 27 -1.71 -7.83 -19.09
N ILE A 28 -1.06 -6.98 -18.31
CA ILE A 28 -0.86 -5.56 -18.61
C ILE A 28 0.64 -5.32 -18.73
N LEU A 29 1.10 -4.78 -19.87
CA LEU A 29 2.52 -4.49 -20.12
C LEU A 29 3.44 -5.67 -19.76
N PHE A 30 3.08 -6.87 -20.21
CA PHE A 30 3.81 -8.12 -19.96
C PHE A 30 3.85 -8.62 -18.51
N MET A 31 3.06 -8.02 -17.60
CA MET A 31 2.93 -8.49 -16.23
C MET A 31 1.47 -8.78 -15.87
N PRO A 32 1.20 -9.82 -15.05
CA PRO A 32 -0.10 -10.02 -14.44
C PRO A 32 -0.62 -8.78 -13.72
N TYR A 33 -1.92 -8.54 -13.79
CA TYR A 33 -2.59 -7.41 -13.14
C TYR A 33 -2.27 -7.31 -11.63
N TRP A 34 -2.23 -8.43 -10.91
CA TRP A 34 -1.92 -8.47 -9.47
C TRP A 34 -0.54 -7.90 -9.15
N MET A 35 0.43 -8.01 -10.06
CA MET A 35 1.76 -7.41 -9.86
C MET A 35 1.68 -5.88 -9.87
N TRP A 36 0.87 -5.30 -10.76
CA TRP A 36 0.62 -3.85 -10.80
C TRP A 36 -0.11 -3.36 -9.55
N TYR A 37 -1.03 -4.19 -9.05
CA TYR A 37 -1.74 -3.92 -7.81
C TYR A 37 -0.76 -3.87 -6.62
N VAL A 38 0.09 -4.89 -6.46
CA VAL A 38 1.11 -4.93 -5.40
C VAL A 38 2.12 -3.78 -5.54
N PHE A 39 2.55 -3.47 -6.77
CA PHE A 39 3.44 -2.34 -7.04
C PHE A 39 2.83 -1.01 -6.58
N THR A 40 1.56 -0.78 -6.92
CA THR A 40 0.82 0.44 -6.54
C THR A 40 0.69 0.55 -5.03
N LEU A 41 0.32 -0.54 -4.34
CA LEU A 41 0.26 -0.56 -2.88
C LEU A 41 1.62 -0.28 -2.25
N THR A 42 2.70 -0.85 -2.79
CA THR A 42 4.06 -0.60 -2.30
C THR A 42 4.43 0.87 -2.41
N LEU A 43 4.09 1.54 -3.52
CA LEU A 43 4.27 2.99 -3.66
C LEU A 43 3.45 3.78 -2.63
N ILE A 44 2.18 3.39 -2.41
CA ILE A 44 1.31 4.04 -1.41
C ILE A 44 1.89 3.90 -0.01
N ILE A 45 2.41 2.72 0.36
CA ILE A 45 3.09 2.49 1.65
C ILE A 45 4.31 3.40 1.77
N ALA A 46 5.17 3.42 0.76
CA ALA A 46 6.40 4.24 0.77
C ALA A 46 6.08 5.73 0.93
N VAL A 47 5.10 6.25 0.20
CA VAL A 47 4.64 7.64 0.32
C VAL A 47 4.04 7.91 1.71
N SER A 48 3.20 7.00 2.22
CA SER A 48 2.62 7.13 3.56
C SER A 48 3.69 7.20 4.64
N PHE A 49 4.74 6.36 4.55
CA PHE A 49 5.89 6.40 5.43
C PHE A 49 6.70 7.69 5.29
N ALA A 50 6.96 8.16 4.06
CA ALA A 50 7.69 9.40 3.83
C ALA A 50 6.97 10.61 4.45
N ILE A 51 5.64 10.68 4.33
CA ILE A 51 4.82 11.73 4.95
C ILE A 51 4.83 11.58 6.48
N PHE A 52 4.60 10.38 6.99
CA PHE A 52 4.65 10.11 8.44
C PHE A 52 6.00 10.55 9.05
N ALA A 53 7.11 10.17 8.42
CA ALA A 53 8.46 10.54 8.86
C ALA A 53 8.69 12.06 8.78
N LYS A 54 8.15 12.73 7.77
CA LYS A 54 8.33 14.18 7.62
C LYS A 54 7.55 15.00 8.66
N TYR A 55 6.32 14.60 8.97
CA TYR A 55 5.40 15.44 9.74
C TYR A 55 5.23 15.00 11.19
N GLU A 56 5.17 13.70 11.50
CA GLU A 56 4.94 13.25 12.88
C GLU A 56 6.24 12.87 13.60
N TRP A 57 7.19 12.23 12.90
CA TRP A 57 8.46 11.86 13.53
C TRP A 57 9.26 13.12 13.92
N ARG A 58 9.21 14.14 13.07
CA ARG A 58 9.96 15.39 13.23
C ARG A 58 9.33 16.41 14.20
N GLU A 59 8.08 16.21 14.60
CA GLU A 59 7.40 17.03 15.62
C GLU A 59 7.70 16.57 17.05
N ASN A 60 8.36 15.42 17.21
CA ASN A 60 8.69 14.84 18.52
C ASN A 60 10.21 14.80 18.82
N ASP A 61 11.04 15.35 17.94
CA ASP A 61 12.49 15.60 18.14
C ASP A 61 12.72 17.11 18.36
#